data_AF-A0A1X2FK54-F1
#
_entry.id   AF-A0A1X2FK54-F1
#
_cell.length_a   1.000
_cell.length_b   1.000
_cell.length_c   1.000
_cell.angle_alpha   90.00
_cell.angle_beta   90.00
_cell.angle_gamma   90.00
#
_symmetry.space_group_name_H-M   'P 1'
#
loop_
_entity.id
_entity.type
_entity.pdbx_description
1 polymer ?
#
loop_
_entity_poly.entity_id
_entity_poly.type
_entity_poly.pdbx_seq_one_letter_code
_entity_poly.pdbx_strand_id
1 'polypeptide(L)'
;MSEVTAAVTPKGERRRYALVKAAADLLCEGGFDAVRHRAVARRAGLPLASTTYYFSSLDDLIAKAVEYIGTREAEQLQAGVAALSRRRRGAESTADILVDLLVGESPESRITEQLISRYERYIACARQPGLRDIQRRILQQRTDAVVEVVERSGRSVRAELVTALVCAVDGAVVASLVDDGDGPRASARATLIDVIDVLAPVDERAVRV
;
A
#
# COMPACT_ATOMS: atom_id res chain seq x y z
N MET A 1 -29.55 30.28 -4.95
CA MET A 1 -29.16 30.28 -3.53
C MET A 1 -27.69 29.93 -3.49
N SER A 2 -26.85 30.88 -3.10
CA SER A 2 -25.39 30.78 -3.17
C SER A 2 -24.89 29.93 -2.00
N GLU A 3 -24.30 28.76 -2.28
CA GLU A 3 -23.54 28.01 -1.27
C GLU A 3 -22.33 28.85 -0.86
N VAL A 4 -22.34 29.30 0.39
CA VAL A 4 -21.18 29.93 1.01
C VAL A 4 -20.23 28.82 1.40
N THR A 5 -19.26 28.53 0.53
CA THR A 5 -18.10 27.71 0.88
C THR A 5 -17.30 28.49 1.92
N ALA A 6 -17.55 28.24 3.21
CA ALA A 6 -16.81 28.86 4.30
C ALA A 6 -15.32 28.61 4.07
N ALA A 7 -14.52 29.68 4.02
CA ALA A 7 -13.09 29.60 3.78
C ALA A 7 -12.45 28.60 4.76
N VAL A 8 -11.82 27.56 4.21
CA VAL A 8 -11.19 26.51 4.99
C VAL A 8 -10.02 27.14 5.75
N THR A 9 -10.12 27.19 7.08
CA THR A 9 -9.05 27.73 7.92
C THR A 9 -7.96 26.69 8.15
N PRO A 10 -6.67 27.07 8.33
CA PRO A 10 -5.61 26.13 8.66
C PRO A 10 -5.90 25.27 9.90
N LYS A 11 -6.65 25.82 10.86
CA LYS A 11 -7.13 25.09 12.04
C LYS A 11 -8.15 24.01 11.68
N GLY A 12 -9.05 24.31 10.73
CA GLY A 12 -10.02 23.37 10.21
C GLY A 12 -9.36 22.21 9.46
N GLU A 13 -8.36 22.49 8.64
CA GLU A 13 -7.60 21.46 7.92
C GLU A 13 -6.87 20.52 8.86
N ARG A 14 -6.20 21.06 9.89
CA ARG A 14 -5.52 20.23 10.90
C ARG A 14 -6.50 19.30 11.62
N ARG A 15 -7.71 19.77 11.94
CA ARG A 15 -8.74 18.93 12.57
C ARG A 15 -9.29 17.86 11.63
N ARG A 16 -9.58 18.23 10.38
CA ARG A 16 -9.99 17.28 9.33
C ARG A 16 -8.92 16.20 9.15
N TYR A 17 -7.66 16.59 9.02
CA TYR A 17 -6.52 15.70 8.92
C TYR A 17 -6.40 14.76 10.12
N ALA A 18 -6.52 15.29 11.35
CA ALA A 18 -6.46 14.47 12.56
C ALA A 18 -7.55 13.38 12.59
N LEU A 19 -8.76 13.69 12.11
CA LEU A 19 -9.85 12.70 11.98
C LEU A 19 -9.55 11.64 10.92
N VAL A 20 -9.05 12.05 9.74
CA VAL A 20 -8.65 11.10 8.67
C VAL A 20 -7.55 10.17 9.16
N LYS A 21 -6.48 10.73 9.77
CA LYS A 21 -5.38 9.94 10.32
C LYS A 21 -5.90 8.98 11.40
N ALA A 22 -6.71 9.47 12.33
CA ALA A 22 -7.29 8.64 13.39
C ALA A 22 -8.15 7.49 12.84
N ALA A 23 -8.91 7.72 11.77
CA ALA A 23 -9.68 6.69 11.09
C ALA A 23 -8.78 5.70 10.33
N ALA A 24 -7.70 6.17 9.70
CA ALA A 24 -6.72 5.32 9.04
C ALA A 24 -5.98 4.40 10.03
N ASP A 25 -5.50 4.94 11.15
CA ASP A 25 -4.85 4.14 12.19
C ASP A 25 -5.80 3.03 12.70
N LEU A 26 -7.08 3.38 12.86
CA LEU A 26 -8.13 2.52 13.43
C LEU A 26 -8.55 1.43 12.43
N LEU A 27 -8.57 1.77 11.14
CA LEU A 27 -8.72 0.83 10.04
C LEU A 27 -7.53 -0.14 9.94
N CYS A 28 -6.31 0.34 10.16
CA CYS A 28 -5.12 -0.50 10.16
C CYS A 28 -5.09 -1.50 11.33
N GLU A 29 -5.53 -1.08 12.51
CA GLU A 29 -5.47 -1.88 13.74
C GLU A 29 -6.62 -2.89 13.90
N GLY A 30 -7.80 -2.62 13.34
CA GLY A 30 -9.00 -3.42 13.62
C GLY A 30 -10.01 -3.48 12.48
N GLY A 31 -9.56 -3.20 11.25
CA GLY A 31 -10.38 -3.28 10.06
C GLY A 31 -11.54 -2.28 10.03
N PHE A 32 -12.49 -2.51 9.12
CA PHE A 32 -13.63 -1.60 8.90
C PHE A 32 -14.55 -1.50 10.12
N ASP A 33 -14.61 -2.54 10.93
CA ASP A 33 -15.47 -2.58 12.11
C ASP A 33 -14.96 -1.70 13.27
N ALA A 34 -13.65 -1.48 13.35
CA ALA A 34 -13.07 -0.55 14.31
C ALA A 34 -13.42 0.93 13.99
N VAL A 35 -13.72 1.25 12.73
CA VAL A 35 -13.99 2.63 12.31
C VAL A 35 -15.43 3.00 12.60
N ARG A 36 -15.62 3.81 13.65
CA ARG A 36 -16.91 4.40 14.04
C ARG A 36 -16.70 5.87 14.42
N HIS A 37 -17.69 6.74 14.19
CA HIS A 37 -17.57 8.18 14.50
C HIS A 37 -17.05 8.46 15.92
N ARG A 38 -17.61 7.78 16.94
CA ARG A 38 -17.17 7.93 18.34
C ARG A 38 -15.73 7.48 18.55
N ALA A 39 -15.33 6.36 17.95
CA ALA A 39 -13.98 5.81 18.08
C ALA A 39 -12.96 6.74 17.41
N VAL A 40 -13.26 7.25 16.21
CA VAL A 40 -12.41 8.20 15.48
C VAL A 40 -12.27 9.51 16.26
N ALA A 41 -13.38 10.11 16.70
CA ALA A 41 -13.37 11.37 17.44
C ALA A 41 -12.53 11.26 18.73
N ARG A 42 -12.73 10.17 19.49
CA ARG A 42 -11.95 9.87 20.70
C ARG A 42 -10.46 9.77 20.39
N ARG A 43 -10.08 9.03 19.34
CA ARG A 43 -8.67 8.86 18.96
C ARG A 43 -8.03 10.16 18.48
N ALA A 44 -8.76 10.96 17.72
CA ALA A 44 -8.29 12.26 17.28
C ALA A 44 -8.22 13.31 18.40
N GLY A 45 -8.74 13.01 19.60
CA GLY A 45 -8.85 13.98 20.69
C GLY A 45 -9.82 15.13 20.37
N LEU A 46 -10.85 14.86 19.57
CA LEU A 46 -11.81 15.86 19.08
C LEU A 46 -13.24 15.55 19.55
N PRO A 47 -14.10 16.58 19.71
CA PRO A 47 -15.52 16.35 20.01
C PRO A 47 -16.20 15.51 18.94
N LEU A 48 -17.16 14.67 19.33
CA LEU A 48 -17.94 13.82 18.39
C LEU A 48 -18.56 14.64 17.25
N ALA A 49 -19.09 15.82 17.54
CA ALA A 49 -19.67 16.70 16.53
C ALA A 49 -18.67 17.09 15.41
N SER A 50 -17.36 16.98 15.64
CA SER A 50 -16.35 17.24 14.61
C SER A 50 -16.43 16.24 13.46
N THR A 51 -16.77 14.97 13.71
CA THR A 51 -16.83 13.98 12.62
C THR A 51 -17.98 14.28 11.67
N THR A 52 -19.15 14.65 12.18
CA THR A 52 -20.32 15.01 11.36
C THR A 52 -20.20 16.42 10.77
N TYR A 53 -19.36 17.29 11.33
CA TYR A 53 -19.04 18.60 10.75
C TYR A 53 -18.13 18.48 9.52
N TYR A 54 -17.11 17.62 9.57
CA TYR A 54 -16.13 17.51 8.47
C TYR A 54 -16.48 16.43 7.43
N PHE A 55 -17.28 15.43 7.77
CA PHE A 55 -17.58 14.31 6.87
C PHE A 55 -19.09 14.11 6.77
N SER A 56 -19.57 13.89 5.55
CA SER A 56 -21.00 13.75 5.27
C SER A 56 -21.56 12.41 5.77
N SER A 57 -20.71 11.39 5.88
CA SER A 57 -21.05 10.07 6.39
C SER A 57 -19.83 9.35 6.96
N LEU A 58 -20.06 8.19 7.59
CA LEU A 58 -18.97 7.30 7.99
C LEU A 58 -18.22 6.76 6.77
N ASP A 59 -18.93 6.49 5.68
CA ASP A 59 -18.32 5.99 4.43
C ASP A 59 -17.42 7.03 3.78
N ASP A 60 -17.79 8.33 3.81
CA ASP A 60 -16.91 9.42 3.34
C ASP A 60 -15.61 9.49 4.16
N LEU A 61 -15.72 9.36 5.48
CA LEU A 61 -14.57 9.31 6.37
C LEU A 61 -13.69 8.07 6.10
N ILE A 62 -14.29 6.89 5.90
CA ILE A 62 -13.58 5.66 5.53
C ILE A 62 -12.87 5.82 4.18
N ALA A 63 -13.54 6.39 3.17
CA ALA A 63 -12.93 6.65 1.88
C ALA A 63 -11.68 7.53 2.00
N LYS A 64 -11.76 8.59 2.81
CA LYS A 64 -10.62 9.48 3.09
C LYS A 64 -9.52 8.77 3.88
N ALA A 65 -9.86 7.86 4.78
CA ALA A 65 -8.90 7.04 5.50
C ALA A 65 -8.16 6.06 4.57
N VAL A 66 -8.87 5.36 3.69
CA VAL A 66 -8.28 4.47 2.67
C VAL A 66 -7.36 5.25 1.73
N GLU A 67 -7.80 6.42 1.28
CA GLU A 67 -7.01 7.31 0.42
C GLU A 67 -5.74 7.78 1.14
N TYR A 68 -5.83 8.15 2.42
CA TYR A 68 -4.68 8.50 3.25
C TYR A 68 -3.67 7.36 3.40
N ILE A 69 -4.14 6.13 3.65
CA ILE A 69 -3.27 4.96 3.73
C ILE A 69 -2.57 4.73 2.39
N GLY A 70 -3.32 4.77 1.28
CA GLY A 70 -2.75 4.62 -0.06
C GLY A 70 -1.68 5.66 -0.38
N THR A 71 -1.89 6.93 -0.02
CA THR A 71 -0.87 7.97 -0.16
C THR A 71 0.39 7.67 0.64
N ARG A 72 0.25 7.22 1.89
CA ARG A 72 1.39 6.86 2.75
C ARG A 72 2.16 5.65 2.19
N GLU A 73 1.46 4.62 1.73
CA GLU A 73 2.07 3.46 1.07
C GLU A 73 2.81 3.89 -0.21
N ALA A 74 2.21 4.76 -1.03
CA ALA A 74 2.85 5.28 -2.25
C ALA A 74 4.13 6.09 -1.97
N GLU A 75 4.11 6.95 -0.95
CA GLU A 75 5.30 7.68 -0.53
C GLU A 75 6.43 6.75 -0.06
N GLN A 76 6.10 5.67 0.66
CA GLN A 76 7.07 4.67 1.10
C GLN A 76 7.69 3.93 -0.10
N LEU A 77 6.87 3.52 -1.07
CA LEU A 77 7.34 2.90 -2.32
C LEU A 77 8.29 3.84 -3.07
N GLN A 78 7.90 5.11 -3.23
CA GLN A 78 8.71 6.12 -3.90
C GLN A 78 10.04 6.36 -3.19
N ALA A 79 10.04 6.43 -1.85
CA ALA A 79 11.25 6.60 -1.07
C ALA A 79 12.21 5.41 -1.21
N GLY A 80 11.69 4.18 -1.15
CA GLY A 80 12.49 2.96 -1.33
C GLY A 80 13.12 2.89 -2.71
N VAL A 81 12.34 3.21 -3.75
CA VAL A 81 12.82 3.31 -5.13
C VAL A 81 13.88 4.40 -5.31
N ALA A 82 13.65 5.59 -4.75
CA ALA A 82 14.55 6.73 -4.88
C ALA A 82 15.93 6.46 -4.23
N ALA A 83 15.97 5.69 -3.15
CA ALA A 83 17.22 5.28 -2.50
C ALA A 83 18.04 4.26 -3.31
N LEU A 84 17.46 3.64 -4.35
CA LEU A 84 18.10 2.58 -5.09
C LEU A 84 19.03 3.10 -6.20
N SER A 85 20.30 2.68 -6.18
CA SER A 85 21.24 2.95 -7.29
C SER A 85 20.90 2.16 -8.56
N ARG A 86 21.23 2.73 -9.73
CA ARG A 86 21.10 2.01 -11.00
C ARG A 86 22.34 1.15 -11.25
N ARG A 87 22.19 -0.18 -11.22
CA ARG A 87 23.24 -1.16 -11.48
C ARG A 87 22.65 -2.52 -11.79
N ARG A 88 23.39 -3.36 -12.51
CA ARG A 88 23.00 -4.76 -12.72
C ARG A 88 22.94 -5.51 -11.39
N ARG A 89 21.87 -6.28 -11.19
CA ARG A 89 21.66 -7.14 -10.02
C ARG A 89 21.27 -8.56 -10.47
N GLY A 90 21.75 -9.55 -9.72
CA GLY A 90 21.32 -10.95 -9.88
C GLY A 90 19.89 -11.17 -9.39
N ALA A 91 19.33 -12.35 -9.62
CA ALA A 91 17.96 -12.70 -9.25
C ALA A 91 17.70 -12.48 -7.76
N GLU A 92 18.55 -13.04 -6.89
CA GLU A 92 18.42 -12.92 -5.44
C GLU A 92 18.44 -11.47 -4.96
N SER A 93 19.42 -10.68 -5.38
CA SER A 93 19.49 -9.27 -4.96
C SER A 93 18.32 -8.44 -5.45
N THR A 94 17.77 -8.73 -6.64
CA THR A 94 16.55 -8.07 -7.12
C THR A 94 15.33 -8.53 -6.32
N ALA A 95 15.24 -9.82 -5.99
CA ALA A 95 14.17 -10.37 -5.16
C ALA A 95 14.17 -9.72 -3.76
N ASP A 96 15.34 -9.59 -3.11
CA ASP A 96 15.46 -8.95 -1.79
C ASP A 96 14.89 -7.54 -1.79
N ILE A 97 15.26 -6.71 -2.78
CA ILE A 97 14.75 -5.34 -2.91
C ILE A 97 13.25 -5.32 -3.16
N LEU A 98 12.73 -6.23 -3.99
CA LEU A 98 11.30 -6.31 -4.26
C LEU A 98 10.51 -6.79 -3.03
N VAL A 99 11.08 -7.68 -2.20
CA VAL A 99 10.49 -8.09 -0.92
C VAL A 99 10.45 -6.91 0.04
N ASP A 100 11.54 -6.16 0.16
CA ASP A 100 11.60 -4.96 1.01
C ASP A 100 10.57 -3.92 0.55
N LEU A 101 10.45 -3.70 -0.76
CA LEU A 101 9.48 -2.79 -1.36
C LEU A 101 8.02 -3.24 -1.14
N LEU A 102 7.70 -4.51 -1.37
CA LEU A 102 6.31 -5.00 -1.43
C LEU A 102 5.77 -5.51 -0.10
N VAL A 103 6.64 -6.09 0.73
CA VAL A 103 6.30 -6.74 2.00
C VAL A 103 6.70 -5.86 3.20
N GLY A 104 7.77 -5.07 3.06
CA GLY A 104 8.27 -4.16 4.10
C GLY A 104 9.33 -4.80 5.01
N GLU A 105 10.10 -3.97 5.72
CA GLU A 105 11.29 -4.35 6.51
C GLU A 105 11.08 -4.41 8.04
N SER A 106 9.83 -4.32 8.50
CA SER A 106 9.51 -4.34 9.93
C SER A 106 9.73 -5.73 10.60
N PRO A 107 9.72 -5.84 11.94
CA PRO A 107 9.69 -7.15 12.59
C PRO A 107 8.49 -7.99 12.14
N GLU A 108 8.66 -9.30 12.05
CA GLU A 108 7.69 -10.23 11.43
C GLU A 108 6.27 -10.11 11.98
N SER A 109 6.11 -10.00 13.30
CA SER A 109 4.78 -9.85 13.92
C SER A 109 4.07 -8.57 13.48
N ARG A 110 4.81 -7.46 13.34
CA ARG A 110 4.26 -6.19 12.86
C ARG A 110 3.98 -6.22 11.36
N ILE A 111 4.85 -6.85 10.57
CA ILE A 111 4.61 -7.05 9.13
C ILE A 111 3.33 -7.84 8.91
N THR A 112 3.14 -8.94 9.65
CA THR A 112 2.00 -9.85 9.48
C THR A 112 0.68 -9.10 9.68
N GLU A 113 0.54 -8.35 10.78
CA GLU A 113 -0.65 -7.52 11.03
C GLU A 113 -0.87 -6.46 9.94
N GLN A 114 0.19 -5.80 9.47
CA GLN A 114 0.10 -4.82 8.39
C GLN A 114 -0.36 -5.43 7.06
N LEU A 115 0.12 -6.64 6.75
CA LEU A 115 -0.26 -7.38 5.55
C LEU A 115 -1.71 -7.86 5.64
N ILE A 116 -2.12 -8.45 6.76
CA ILE A 116 -3.51 -8.84 7.00
C ILE A 116 -4.42 -7.63 6.77
N SER A 117 -4.12 -6.50 7.42
CA SER A 117 -4.88 -5.27 7.27
C SER A 117 -4.95 -4.78 5.81
N ARG A 118 -3.84 -4.86 5.06
CA ARG A 118 -3.78 -4.49 3.64
C ARG A 118 -4.69 -5.38 2.79
N TYR A 119 -4.65 -6.70 2.97
CA TYR A 119 -5.43 -7.64 2.16
C TYR A 119 -6.92 -7.64 2.56
N GLU A 120 -7.25 -7.50 3.84
CA GLU A 120 -8.61 -7.26 4.30
C GLU A 120 -9.19 -5.99 3.64
N ARG A 121 -8.41 -4.90 3.63
CA ARG A 121 -8.80 -3.65 2.97
C ARG A 121 -9.00 -3.82 1.48
N TYR A 122 -8.11 -4.56 0.81
CA TYR A 122 -8.25 -4.85 -0.61
C TYR A 122 -9.59 -5.53 -0.93
N ILE A 123 -9.94 -6.58 -0.18
CA ILE A 123 -11.17 -7.35 -0.37
C ILE A 123 -12.40 -6.52 0.01
N ALA A 124 -12.36 -5.80 1.12
CA ALA A 124 -13.47 -4.97 1.59
C ALA A 124 -13.80 -3.85 0.59
N CYS A 125 -12.78 -3.16 0.07
CA CYS A 125 -12.93 -2.13 -0.95
C CYS A 125 -13.55 -2.68 -2.25
N ALA A 126 -13.31 -3.96 -2.61
CA ALA A 126 -13.88 -4.56 -3.81
C ALA A 126 -15.43 -4.62 -3.79
N ARG A 127 -16.02 -4.71 -2.58
CA ARG A 127 -17.47 -4.71 -2.37
C ARG A 127 -18.09 -3.31 -2.38
N GLN A 128 -17.28 -2.25 -2.35
CA GLN A 128 -17.73 -0.86 -2.31
C GLN A 128 -17.37 -0.12 -3.61
N PRO A 129 -18.33 0.15 -4.52
CA PRO A 129 -18.05 0.76 -5.81
C PRO A 129 -17.21 2.03 -5.75
N GLY A 130 -17.46 2.91 -4.78
CA GLY A 130 -16.72 4.17 -4.60
C GLY A 130 -15.26 4.01 -4.18
N LEU A 131 -14.86 2.89 -3.59
CA LEU A 131 -13.48 2.64 -3.17
C LEU A 131 -12.65 1.91 -4.22
N ARG A 132 -13.29 1.30 -5.22
CA ARG A 132 -12.61 0.54 -6.29
C ARG A 132 -11.60 1.39 -7.05
N ASP A 133 -11.92 2.65 -7.32
CA ASP A 133 -11.04 3.57 -8.04
C ASP A 133 -9.81 3.94 -7.20
N ILE A 134 -9.98 4.13 -5.89
CA ILE A 134 -8.86 4.36 -4.96
C ILE A 134 -7.94 3.14 -4.97
N GLN A 135 -8.50 1.94 -4.88
CA GLN A 135 -7.74 0.71 -4.86
C GLN A 135 -6.99 0.45 -6.18
N ARG A 136 -7.60 0.75 -7.33
CA ARG A 136 -6.93 0.67 -8.64
C ARG A 136 -5.72 1.62 -8.71
N ARG A 137 -5.83 2.84 -8.18
CA ARG A 137 -4.69 3.77 -8.11
C ARG A 137 -3.55 3.24 -7.24
N ILE A 138 -3.87 2.66 -6.08
CA ILE A 138 -2.87 2.06 -5.18
C ILE A 138 -2.14 0.90 -5.86
N LEU A 139 -2.87 0.03 -6.56
CA LEU A 139 -2.26 -1.07 -7.31
C LEU A 139 -1.34 -0.55 -8.40
N GLN A 140 -1.78 0.46 -9.17
CA GLN A 140 -0.96 1.07 -10.21
C GLN A 140 0.35 1.63 -9.64
N GLN A 141 0.30 2.32 -8.50
CA GLN A 141 1.49 2.85 -7.83
C GLN A 141 2.47 1.74 -7.38
N ARG A 142 1.95 0.60 -6.88
CA ARG A 142 2.79 -0.58 -6.59
C ARG A 142 3.43 -1.14 -7.86
N THR A 143 2.66 -1.30 -8.93
CA THR A 143 3.14 -1.79 -10.23
C THR A 143 4.23 -0.88 -10.81
N ASP A 144 4.03 0.44 -10.78
CA ASP A 144 5.01 1.42 -11.27
C ASP A 144 6.32 1.38 -10.48
N ALA A 145 6.23 1.26 -9.15
CA ALA A 145 7.41 1.12 -8.29
C ALA A 145 8.21 -0.18 -8.59
N VAL A 146 7.51 -1.28 -8.86
CA VAL A 146 8.12 -2.55 -9.26
C VAL A 146 8.85 -2.43 -10.59
N VAL A 147 8.25 -1.78 -11.60
CA VAL A 147 8.92 -1.52 -12.89
C VAL A 147 10.22 -0.76 -12.67
N GLU A 148 10.18 0.32 -11.89
CA GLU A 148 11.37 1.13 -11.63
C GLU A 148 12.47 0.35 -10.89
N VAL A 149 12.12 -0.52 -9.92
CA VAL A 149 13.11 -1.42 -9.28
C VAL A 149 13.73 -2.40 -10.26
N VAL A 150 12.92 -3.00 -11.13
CA VAL A 150 13.38 -3.92 -12.18
C VAL A 150 14.35 -3.21 -13.12
N GLU A 151 13.98 -2.03 -13.62
CA GLU A 151 14.83 -1.25 -14.52
C GLU A 151 16.12 -0.77 -13.85
N ARG A 152 16.04 -0.29 -12.60
CA ARG A 152 17.23 0.10 -11.81
C ARG A 152 18.16 -1.07 -11.53
N SER A 153 17.64 -2.29 -11.61
CA SER A 153 18.39 -3.54 -11.46
C SER A 153 19.02 -4.05 -12.75
N GLY A 154 18.91 -3.32 -13.86
CA GLY A 154 19.41 -3.74 -15.17
C GLY A 154 18.61 -4.90 -15.75
N ARG A 155 17.32 -4.98 -15.41
CA ARG A 155 16.36 -5.96 -15.92
C ARG A 155 15.26 -5.25 -16.69
N SER A 156 14.55 -5.99 -17.52
CA SER A 156 13.41 -5.48 -18.28
C SER A 156 12.19 -6.35 -18.03
N VAL A 157 11.01 -5.74 -17.89
CA VAL A 157 9.74 -6.45 -17.68
C VAL A 157 8.72 -5.94 -18.69
N ARG A 158 7.96 -6.85 -19.29
CA ARG A 158 6.87 -6.47 -20.20
C ARG A 158 5.71 -5.93 -19.38
N ALA A 159 5.05 -4.86 -19.84
CA ALA A 159 3.96 -4.21 -19.10
C ALA A 159 2.87 -5.18 -18.62
N GLU A 160 2.49 -6.14 -19.46
CA GLU A 160 1.52 -7.19 -19.14
C GLU A 160 1.96 -8.19 -18.05
N LEU A 161 3.27 -8.36 -17.83
CA LEU A 161 3.82 -9.31 -16.85
C LEU A 161 4.10 -8.67 -15.48
N VAL A 162 4.16 -7.35 -15.37
CA VAL A 162 4.41 -6.67 -14.09
C VAL A 162 3.32 -7.01 -13.08
N THR A 163 2.07 -7.01 -13.53
CA THR A 163 0.93 -7.40 -12.68
C THR A 163 1.05 -8.84 -12.22
N ALA A 164 1.50 -9.75 -13.09
CA ALA A 164 1.71 -11.16 -12.72
C ALA A 164 2.79 -11.31 -11.63
N LEU A 165 3.88 -10.52 -11.70
CA LEU A 165 4.91 -10.50 -10.66
C LEU A 165 4.35 -10.05 -9.30
N VAL A 166 3.59 -8.95 -9.28
CA VAL A 166 2.95 -8.44 -8.05
C VAL A 166 1.95 -9.45 -7.50
N CYS A 167 1.12 -10.06 -8.37
CA CYS A 167 0.17 -11.09 -7.96
C CYS A 167 0.83 -12.36 -7.44
N ALA A 168 1.98 -12.77 -7.99
CA ALA A 168 2.74 -13.90 -7.47
C ALA A 168 3.22 -13.64 -6.04
N VAL A 169 3.75 -12.45 -5.77
CA VAL A 169 4.15 -12.03 -4.41
C VAL A 169 2.93 -11.96 -3.49
N ASP A 170 1.85 -11.29 -3.90
CA ASP A 170 0.66 -11.15 -3.07
C ASP A 170 0.03 -12.52 -2.76
N GLY A 171 -0.01 -13.44 -3.74
CA GLY A 171 -0.50 -14.80 -3.55
C GLY A 171 0.36 -15.61 -2.57
N ALA A 172 1.68 -15.54 -2.70
CA ALA A 172 2.61 -16.22 -1.80
C ALA A 172 2.50 -15.70 -0.36
N VAL A 173 2.41 -14.38 -0.20
CA VAL A 173 2.21 -13.75 1.09
C VAL A 173 0.88 -14.19 1.71
N VAL A 174 -0.23 -14.10 0.98
CA VAL A 174 -1.55 -14.50 1.50
C VAL A 174 -1.57 -15.97 1.91
N ALA A 175 -0.96 -16.86 1.11
CA ALA A 175 -0.84 -18.27 1.45
C ALA A 175 -0.04 -18.50 2.75
N SER A 176 1.04 -17.75 2.97
CA SER A 176 1.87 -17.87 4.17
C SER A 176 1.25 -17.34 5.46
N LEU A 177 0.17 -16.54 5.39
CA LEU A 177 -0.48 -15.97 6.59
C LEU A 177 -1.18 -17.03 7.45
N VAL A 178 -1.46 -18.21 6.89
CA VAL A 178 -2.16 -19.32 7.55
C VAL A 178 -1.29 -20.57 7.70
N ASP A 179 -0.08 -20.55 7.13
CA ASP A 179 0.84 -21.68 7.15
C ASP A 179 1.87 -21.50 8.27
N ASP A 180 2.39 -22.59 8.82
CA ASP A 180 3.45 -22.59 9.85
C ASP A 180 4.86 -22.45 9.24
N GLY A 181 4.94 -22.04 7.96
CA GLY A 181 6.18 -21.88 7.21
C GLY A 181 7.00 -20.65 7.64
N ASP A 182 8.01 -20.31 6.83
CA ASP A 182 8.99 -19.25 7.10
C ASP A 182 8.40 -17.80 7.06
N GLY A 183 7.08 -17.68 6.91
CA GLY A 183 6.34 -16.43 6.94
C GLY A 183 6.37 -15.60 5.64
N PRO A 184 5.69 -14.44 5.64
CA PRO A 184 5.41 -13.66 4.43
C PRO A 184 6.63 -13.23 3.61
N ARG A 185 7.70 -12.80 4.28
CA ARG A 185 8.91 -12.33 3.59
C ARG A 185 9.63 -13.48 2.89
N ALA A 186 9.77 -14.62 3.56
CA ALA A 186 10.43 -15.79 3.00
C ALA A 186 9.64 -16.36 1.81
N SER A 187 8.32 -16.50 1.94
CA SER A 187 7.46 -16.97 0.84
C SER A 187 7.47 -16.03 -0.36
N ALA A 188 7.43 -14.71 -0.15
CA ALA A 188 7.58 -13.72 -1.21
C ALA A 188 8.94 -13.83 -1.90
N ARG A 189 10.02 -13.96 -1.12
CA ARG A 189 11.40 -14.06 -1.62
C ARG A 189 11.60 -15.29 -2.48
N ALA A 190 11.19 -16.46 -1.99
CA ALA A 190 11.29 -17.73 -2.71
C ALA A 190 10.54 -17.64 -4.05
N THR A 191 9.30 -17.16 -4.01
CA THR A 191 8.49 -16.95 -5.22
C THR A 191 9.17 -16.03 -6.22
N LEU A 192 9.75 -14.90 -5.76
CA LEU A 192 10.44 -13.96 -6.64
C LEU A 192 11.68 -14.57 -7.28
N ILE A 193 12.49 -15.32 -6.53
CA ILE A 193 13.68 -15.98 -7.08
C ILE A 193 13.29 -16.92 -8.22
N ASP A 194 12.20 -17.67 -8.07
CA ASP A 194 11.76 -18.64 -9.07
C ASP A 194 11.24 -17.99 -10.36
N VAL A 195 10.62 -16.81 -10.27
CA VAL A 195 9.93 -16.19 -11.41
C VAL A 195 10.67 -15.01 -12.04
N ILE A 196 11.62 -14.37 -11.35
CA ILE A 196 12.17 -13.07 -11.78
C ILE A 196 12.94 -13.18 -13.10
N ASP A 197 13.65 -14.27 -13.37
CA ASP A 197 14.39 -14.43 -14.62
C ASP A 197 13.48 -14.69 -15.82
N VAL A 198 12.28 -15.22 -15.59
CA VAL A 198 11.27 -15.44 -16.62
C VAL A 198 10.45 -14.17 -16.87
N LEU A 199 10.00 -13.52 -15.80
CA LEU A 199 9.10 -12.37 -15.89
C LEU A 199 9.84 -11.05 -16.13
N ALA A 200 11.06 -10.93 -15.59
CA ALA A 200 11.88 -9.73 -15.67
C ALA A 200 13.36 -10.07 -15.98
N PRO A 201 13.66 -10.62 -17.18
CA PRO A 201 15.01 -11.02 -17.56
C PRO A 201 16.00 -9.84 -17.52
N VAL A 202 17.28 -10.16 -17.35
CA VAL A 202 18.36 -9.18 -17.45
C VAL A 202 18.36 -8.52 -18.82
N ASP A 203 18.47 -7.20 -18.86
CA ASP A 203 18.57 -6.47 -20.12
C ASP A 203 19.99 -6.59 -20.69
N GLU A 204 20.15 -7.43 -21.71
CA GLU A 204 21.42 -7.65 -22.39
C GLU A 204 21.89 -6.41 -23.18
N ARG A 205 21.01 -5.44 -23.47
CA ARG A 205 21.39 -4.22 -24.20
C ARG A 205 22.20 -3.26 -23.33
N ALA A 206 22.05 -3.34 -22.00
CA ALA A 206 22.87 -2.60 -21.05
C ALA A 206 24.32 -3.13 -20.94
N VAL A 207 24.65 -4.25 -21.60
CA VAL A 207 25.99 -4.88 -21.58
C VAL A 207 26.94 -4.28 -22.63
N ARG A 208 26.43 -3.49 -23.58
CA ARG A 208 27.22 -3.01 -24.74
C ARG A 208 27.66 -1.54 -24.67
N VAL A 209 27.63 -0.92 -23.48
CA VAL A 209 28.11 0.47 -23.27
C VAL A 209 29.32 0.46 -22.35
#